data_AF-A0A3B0W134-F1
#
_entry.id   AF-A0A3B0W134-F1
#
_cell.length_a   1.000
_cell.length_b   1.000
_cell.length_c   1.000
_cell.angle_alpha   90.00
_cell.angle_beta   90.00
_cell.angle_gamma   90.00
#
_symmetry.space_group_name_H-M   'P 1'
#
loop_
_entity.id
_entity.type
_entity.pdbx_description
1 polymer ?
#
loop_
_entity_poly.entity_id
_entity_poly.type
_entity_poly.pdbx_seq_one_letter_code
_entity_poly.pdbx_strand_id
1 'polypeptide(L)'
;FEYSREELYEAALLVHVIDVSNPAYVEQVEVVEFLLRDLELDHIPCLRVFNKIDLLDEEARAGISRMDGVGICALDPAGLTAFLQQAQAMLRA
;
A
#
# COMPACT_ATOMS: atom_id res chain seq x y z
N PHE A 1 -11.09 -5.95 12.83
CA PHE A 1 -10.59 -4.63 12.42
C PHE A 1 -11.79 -3.69 12.44
N GLU A 2 -12.08 -3.07 13.59
CA GLU A 2 -13.19 -2.10 13.71
C GLU A 2 -12.57 -0.70 13.72
N TYR A 3 -12.35 -0.15 12.52
CA TYR A 3 -12.34 1.30 12.33
C TYR A 3 -13.80 1.73 12.11
N SER A 4 -14.22 2.89 12.60
CA SER A 4 -15.58 3.34 12.29
C SER A 4 -15.66 3.59 10.79
N ARG A 5 -16.74 3.16 10.13
CA ARG A 5 -16.92 3.40 8.69
C ARG A 5 -16.84 4.89 8.36
N GLU A 6 -17.19 5.74 9.32
CA GLU A 6 -17.11 7.21 9.23
C GLU A 6 -15.66 7.70 9.01
N GLU A 7 -14.66 7.14 9.70
CA GLU A 7 -13.25 7.51 9.50
C GLU A 7 -12.73 7.15 8.11
N LEU A 8 -13.22 6.05 7.53
CA LEU A 8 -12.87 5.64 6.17
C LEU A 8 -13.49 6.58 5.11
N TYR A 9 -14.73 7.04 5.31
CA TYR A 9 -15.38 7.97 4.39
C TYR A 9 -14.79 9.39 4.45
N GLU A 10 -14.17 9.79 5.56
CA GLU A 10 -13.47 11.08 5.69
C GLU A 10 -11.99 11.03 5.27
N ALA A 11 -11.46 9.84 4.94
CA ALA A 11 -10.06 9.67 4.60
C ALA A 11 -9.73 10.37 3.26
N ALA A 12 -8.73 11.26 3.28
CA ALA A 12 -8.20 11.88 2.06
C ALA A 12 -7.28 10.94 1.26
N LEU A 13 -6.78 9.88 1.87
CA LEU A 13 -5.86 8.90 1.28
C LEU A 13 -5.97 7.57 2.03
N LEU A 14 -6.13 6.48 1.29
CA LEU A 14 -5.96 5.13 1.79
C LEU A 14 -4.52 4.67 1.57
N VAL A 15 -3.98 3.91 2.53
CA VAL A 15 -2.67 3.28 2.41
C VAL A 15 -2.84 1.77 2.49
N HIS A 16 -2.63 1.11 1.36
CA HIS A 16 -2.74 -0.34 1.26
C HIS A 16 -1.35 -0.96 1.46
N VAL A 17 -1.08 -1.43 2.69
CA VAL A 17 0.18 -2.09 3.04
C VAL A 17 0.12 -3.56 2.65
N ILE A 18 1.01 -3.97 1.74
CA ILE A 18 1.06 -5.30 1.12
C ILE A 18 2.34 -5.99 1.60
N ASP A 19 2.23 -7.17 2.20
CA ASP A 19 3.40 -7.97 2.57
C ASP A 19 3.91 -8.77 1.37
N VAL A 20 4.98 -8.31 0.72
CA VAL A 20 5.52 -8.95 -0.49
C VAL A 20 6.35 -10.20 -0.20
N SER A 21 6.68 -10.46 1.07
CA SER A 21 7.35 -11.71 1.44
C SER A 21 6.42 -12.91 1.40
N ASN A 22 5.11 -12.66 1.39
CA ASN A 22 4.09 -13.69 1.28
C ASN A 22 3.87 -14.06 -0.20
N PRO A 23 4.07 -15.32 -0.63
CA PRO A 23 3.85 -15.72 -2.03
C PRO A 23 2.41 -15.51 -2.52
N ALA A 24 1.43 -15.44 -1.62
CA ALA A 24 0.02 -15.22 -1.95
C ALA A 24 -0.39 -13.73 -1.90
N TYR A 25 0.55 -12.78 -1.84
CA TYR A 25 0.22 -11.36 -1.71
C TYR A 25 -0.64 -10.84 -2.87
N VAL A 26 -0.49 -11.39 -4.08
CA VAL A 26 -1.27 -10.98 -5.27
C VAL A 26 -2.75 -11.24 -5.05
N GLU A 27 -3.12 -12.44 -4.58
CA GLU A 27 -4.51 -12.80 -4.25
C GLU A 27 -5.04 -11.90 -3.12
N GLN A 28 -4.21 -11.59 -2.12
CA GLN A 28 -4.59 -10.68 -1.03
C GLN A 28 -4.87 -9.27 -1.55
N VAL A 29 -4.08 -8.78 -2.50
CA VAL A 29 -4.30 -7.48 -3.14
C VAL A 29 -5.64 -7.45 -3.85
N GLU A 30 -5.96 -8.48 -4.64
CA GLU A 30 -7.23 -8.58 -5.35
C GLU A 30 -8.43 -8.60 -4.39
N VAL A 31 -8.33 -9.33 -3.28
CA VAL A 31 -9.36 -9.37 -2.24
C VAL A 31 -9.57 -7.99 -1.62
N VAL A 32 -8.49 -7.28 -1.28
CA VAL A 32 -8.59 -5.93 -0.70
C VAL A 32 -9.18 -4.95 -1.71
N GLU A 33 -8.78 -5.00 -2.98
CA GLU A 33 -9.35 -4.13 -4.02
C GLU A 33 -10.84 -4.41 -4.26
N PHE A 34 -11.25 -5.67 -4.19
CA PHE A 34 -12.66 -6.04 -4.23
C PHE A 34 -13.43 -5.44 -3.03
N LEU A 35 -12.89 -5.58 -1.82
CA LEU A 35 -13.52 -5.04 -0.60
C LEU A 35 -13.62 -3.51 -0.63
N LEU A 36 -12.59 -2.81 -1.14
CA LEU A 36 -12.63 -1.36 -1.29
C LEU A 36 -13.75 -0.91 -2.23
N ARG A 37 -13.99 -1.65 -3.33
CA ARG A 37 -15.11 -1.38 -4.24
C ARG A 37 -16.46 -1.72 -3.62
N ASP A 38 -16.57 -2.85 -2.92
CA ASP A 38 -17.81 -3.29 -2.25
C ASP A 38 -18.24 -2.31 -1.15
N LEU A 39 -17.28 -1.67 -0.48
CA LEU A 39 -17.51 -0.63 0.51
C LEU A 39 -17.71 0.78 -0.09
N GLU A 40 -17.68 0.90 -1.42
CA GLU A 40 -17.75 2.17 -2.17
C GLU A 40 -16.63 3.15 -1.78
N LEU A 41 -15.44 2.64 -1.43
CA LEU A 41 -14.26 3.43 -1.04
C LEU A 41 -13.24 3.58 -2.17
N ASP A 42 -13.51 3.05 -3.36
CA ASP A 42 -12.63 3.10 -4.53
C ASP A 42 -12.50 4.50 -5.15
N HIS A 43 -13.33 5.45 -4.72
CA HIS A 43 -13.21 6.87 -5.04
C HIS A 43 -12.09 7.58 -4.26
N ILE A 44 -11.65 7.02 -3.12
CA ILE A 44 -10.57 7.59 -2.31
C ILE A 44 -9.23 7.17 -2.93
N PRO A 45 -8.29 8.11 -3.15
CA PRO A 45 -6.95 7.76 -3.62
C PRO A 45 -6.33 6.68 -2.72
N CYS A 46 -5.73 5.66 -3.32
CA CYS A 46 -5.13 4.55 -2.57
C CYS A 46 -3.66 4.37 -2.97
N LEU A 47 -2.75 4.54 -2.01
CA LEU A 47 -1.32 4.31 -2.19
C LEU A 47 -0.98 2.87 -1.82
N ARG A 48 -0.53 2.08 -2.79
CA ARG A 48 0.02 0.73 -2.53
C ARG A 48 1.42 0.83 -1.94
N VAL A 49 1.63 0.15 -0.82
CA VAL A 49 2.89 0.12 -0.08
C VAL A 49 3.35 -1.33 0.05
N PHE A 50 4.31 -1.71 -0.79
CA PHE A 50 4.92 -3.03 -0.80
C PHE A 50 5.93 -3.15 0.34
N ASN A 51 5.48 -3.70 1.47
CA ASN A 51 6.26 -3.85 2.70
C ASN A 51 7.02 -5.17 2.74
N LYS A 52 8.15 -5.18 3.46
CA LYS A 52 9.10 -6.29 3.64
C LYS A 52 9.99 -6.58 2.42
N ILE A 53 10.36 -5.53 1.68
CA ILE A 53 11.29 -5.67 0.54
C ILE A 53 12.68 -6.18 0.93
N ASP A 54 13.03 -6.14 2.23
CA ASP A 54 14.27 -6.67 2.78
C ASP A 54 14.34 -8.20 2.75
N LEU A 55 13.20 -8.88 2.67
CA LEU A 55 13.10 -10.34 2.57
C LEU A 55 13.12 -10.84 1.12
N LEU A 56 13.13 -9.94 0.14
CA LEU A 56 13.15 -10.27 -1.27
C LEU A 56 14.57 -10.41 -1.81
N ASP A 57 14.73 -11.28 -2.80
CA ASP A 57 15.93 -11.29 -3.63
C ASP A 57 15.93 -10.11 -4.63
N GLU A 58 17.04 -9.95 -5.34
CA GLU A 58 17.24 -8.83 -6.27
C GLU A 58 16.22 -8.82 -7.42
N GLU A 59 15.84 -10.01 -7.92
CA GLU A 59 14.89 -10.14 -9.02
C GLU A 59 13.47 -9.76 -8.58
N ALA A 60 13.01 -10.29 -7.45
CA ALA A 60 11.73 -9.95 -6.87
C ALA A 60 11.66 -8.46 -6.51
N ARG A 61 12.73 -7.88 -5.96
CA ARG A 61 12.79 -6.45 -5.63
C ARG A 61 12.76 -5.57 -6.88
N ALA A 62 13.40 -5.99 -7.96
CA ALA A 62 13.30 -5.32 -9.26
C ALA A 62 11.88 -5.39 -9.83
N GLY A 63 11.19 -6.52 -9.61
CA GLY A 63 9.77 -6.68 -9.93
C GLY A 63 8.89 -5.66 -9.19
N ILE A 64 9.01 -5.58 -7.87
CA ILE A 64 8.27 -4.61 -7.04
C ILE A 64 8.52 -3.16 -7.48
N SER A 65 9.76 -2.82 -7.83
CA SER A 65 10.12 -1.46 -8.26
C SER A 65 9.46 -1.01 -9.57
N ARG A 66 8.90 -1.95 -10.35
CA ARG A 66 8.16 -1.67 -11.59
C ARG A 66 6.64 -1.58 -11.37
N MET A 67 6.16 -1.93 -10.18
CA MET A 67 4.75 -1.87 -9.83
C MET A 67 4.35 -0.44 -9.46
N ASP A 68 3.05 -0.15 -9.61
CA ASP A 68 2.48 1.11 -9.17
C ASP A 68 2.33 1.13 -7.64
N GLY A 69 3.28 1.78 -6.97
CA GLY A 69 3.35 1.91 -5.52
C GLY A 69 4.77 2.16 -5.02
N VAL A 70 4.97 2.01 -3.72
CA VAL A 70 6.28 2.20 -3.06
C VAL A 70 6.72 0.93 -2.34
N GLY A 71 7.96 0.49 -2.58
CA GLY A 71 8.60 -0.55 -1.81
C GLY A 71 9.21 0.01 -0.52
N ILE A 72 8.88 -0.59 0.63
CA ILE A 72 9.44 -0.21 1.94
C ILE A 72 9.89 -1.43 2.75
N CYS A 73 10.81 -1.19 3.68
CA CYS A 73 10.98 -2.02 4.86
C CYS A 73 10.44 -1.23 6.05
N ALA A 74 9.29 -1.61 6.62
CA ALA A 74 8.71 -0.88 7.75
C ALA A 74 9.60 -0.91 9.01
N LEU A 75 10.55 -1.84 9.09
CA LEU A 75 11.53 -1.93 10.17
C LEU A 75 12.73 -1.00 9.97
N ASP A 76 12.88 -0.40 8.78
CA ASP A 76 13.89 0.61 8.48
C ASP A 76 13.23 2.00 8.35
N PRO A 77 13.30 2.85 9.39
CA PRO A 77 12.73 4.19 9.34
C PRO A 77 13.29 5.06 8.21
N ALA A 78 14.54 4.86 7.80
CA ALA A 78 15.13 5.62 6.71
C ALA A 78 14.46 5.26 5.36
N GLY A 79 14.07 4.00 5.20
CA GLY A 79 13.34 3.49 4.04
C GLY A 79 11.92 4.02 3.86
N LEU A 80 11.34 4.69 4.87
CA LEU A 80 9.99 5.26 4.80
C LEU A 80 9.92 6.60 4.06
N THR A 81 11.06 7.23 3.77
CA THR A 81 11.11 8.56 3.17
C THR A 81 10.36 8.63 1.83
N ALA A 82 10.53 7.63 0.97
CA ALA A 82 9.87 7.57 -0.33
C ALA A 82 8.34 7.46 -0.19
N PHE A 83 7.88 6.63 0.75
CA PHE A 83 6.46 6.52 1.08
C PHE A 83 5.88 7.85 1.55
N LEU A 84 6.54 8.53 2.49
CA LEU A 84 6.06 9.82 3.02
C LEU A 84 6.00 10.90 1.94
N GLN A 85 6.99 10.96 1.05
CA GLN A 85 6.99 11.91 -0.07
C GLN A 85 5.83 11.67 -1.04
N GLN A 86 5.56 10.40 -1.39
CA GLN A 86 4.46 10.07 -2.29
C GLN A 86 3.10 10.30 -1.65
N ALA A 87 2.91 9.91 -0.39
CA ALA A 87 1.70 10.19 0.37
C ALA A 87 1.43 11.70 0.46
N GLN A 88 2.47 12.50 0.73
CA GLN A 88 2.35 13.96 0.76
C GLN A 88 2.00 14.56 -0.59
N ALA A 89 2.54 14.03 -1.69
CA ALA A 89 2.22 14.48 -3.04
C ALA A 89 0.75 14.22 -3.38
N MET A 90 0.22 13.04 -3.00
CA MET A 90 -1.18 12.68 -3.23
C MET A 90 -2.15 13.52 -2.40
N LEU A 91 -1.81 13.81 -1.14
CA LEU A 91 -2.64 14.66 -0.26
C LEU A 91 -2.67 16.15 -0.67
N ARG A 92 -1.77 16.57 -1.56
CA ARG A 92 -1.67 17.96 -2.05
C ARG A 92 -2.32 18.16 -3.42
N ALA A 93 -2.74 17.07 -4.08
CA ALA A 93 -3.41 17.09 -5.38
C ALA A 93 -4.91 17.38 -5.22
#